data_AF-A0A7Y3RAL4-F1
#
_entry.id   AF-A0A7Y3RAL4-F1
#
_cell.length_a   1.000
_cell.length_b   1.000
_cell.length_c   1.000
_cell.angle_alpha   90.00
_cell.angle_beta   90.00
_cell.angle_gamma   90.00
#
_symmetry.space_group_name_H-M   'P 1'
#
loop_
_entity.id
_entity.type
_entity.pdbx_description
1 polymer ?
#
loop_
_entity_poly.entity_id
_entity_poly.type
_entity_poly.pdbx_seq_one_letter_code
_entity_poly.pdbx_strand_id
1 'polypeptide(L)'
;MKPNFETIEKETIQLLSFPQSDVLETREEIQQRHSDLYRALALGNLEHSKIRIYFEDNQSKKVVETTVWAVTDQRVILKQGHSIPINRIYKSA
;
A
#
# COMPACT_ATOMS: atom_id res chain seq x y z
N MET A 1 -3.17 7.26 -20.14
CA MET A 1 -4.31 6.72 -19.38
C MET A 1 -3.87 6.51 -17.94
N LYS A 2 -4.61 7.02 -16.94
CA LYS A 2 -4.33 6.66 -15.55
C LYS A 2 -4.61 5.16 -15.38
N PRO A 3 -3.78 4.38 -14.66
CA PRO A 3 -4.12 2.99 -14.39
C PRO A 3 -5.47 2.96 -13.67
N ASN A 4 -6.38 2.10 -14.11
CA ASN A 4 -7.66 1.94 -13.44
C ASN A 4 -7.41 1.11 -12.19
N PHE A 5 -7.51 1.74 -11.01
CA PHE A 5 -7.39 1.06 -9.73
C PHE A 5 -8.79 0.78 -9.20
N GLU A 6 -9.06 -0.48 -8.92
CA GLU A 6 -10.31 -0.92 -8.30
C GLU A 6 -10.31 -0.56 -6.81
N THR A 7 -11.29 0.22 -6.37
CA THR A 7 -11.44 0.52 -4.93
C THR A 7 -11.96 -0.70 -4.20
N ILE A 8 -11.23 -1.13 -3.17
CA ILE A 8 -11.63 -2.23 -2.29
C ILE A 8 -11.70 -1.78 -0.84
N GLU A 9 -12.46 -2.53 -0.04
CA GLU A 9 -12.41 -2.44 1.41
C GLU A 9 -11.18 -3.18 1.96
N LYS A 10 -10.65 -2.70 3.09
CA LYS A 10 -9.44 -3.25 3.73
C LYS A 10 -9.62 -4.69 4.21
N GLU A 11 -10.84 -5.09 4.55
CA GLU A 11 -11.21 -6.44 4.98
C GLU A 11 -10.96 -7.46 3.86
N THR A 12 -11.10 -7.04 2.60
CA THR A 12 -10.86 -7.89 1.43
C THR A 12 -9.38 -8.22 1.24
N ILE A 13 -8.46 -7.43 1.80
CA ILE A 13 -7.00 -7.62 1.63
C ILE A 13 -6.54 -9.01 2.08
N GLN A 14 -7.17 -9.59 3.10
CA GLN A 14 -6.80 -10.92 3.60
C GLN A 14 -7.09 -12.04 2.59
N LEU A 15 -7.98 -11.80 1.65
CA LEU A 15 -8.38 -12.74 0.62
C LEU A 15 -7.53 -12.64 -0.65
N LEU A 16 -6.66 -11.62 -0.74
CA LEU A 16 -5.84 -11.36 -1.91
C LEU A 16 -4.53 -12.17 -1.87
N SER A 17 -4.03 -12.49 -3.06
CA SER A 17 -2.77 -13.20 -3.24
C SER A 17 -1.71 -12.28 -3.82
N PHE A 18 -0.54 -12.23 -3.19
CA PHE A 18 0.54 -11.32 -3.54
C PHE A 18 1.75 -12.08 -4.08
N PRO A 19 2.12 -11.89 -5.35
CA PRO A 19 3.37 -12.40 -5.91
C PRO A 19 4.61 -11.81 -5.22
N GLN A 20 5.76 -12.47 -5.36
CA GLN A 20 7.04 -11.96 -4.83
C GLN A 20 7.70 -10.89 -5.72
N SER A 21 7.27 -10.72 -6.96
CA SER A 21 7.81 -9.70 -7.85
C SER A 21 7.44 -8.29 -7.42
N ASP A 22 8.37 -7.35 -7.60
CA ASP A 22 8.10 -5.93 -7.41
C ASP A 22 7.25 -5.38 -8.57
N VAL A 23 6.32 -4.49 -8.25
CA VAL A 23 5.49 -3.78 -9.24
C VAL A 23 6.20 -2.56 -9.82
N LEU A 24 7.30 -2.15 -9.22
CA LEU A 24 8.15 -1.04 -9.67
C LEU A 24 9.45 -1.59 -10.26
N GLU A 25 9.93 -0.96 -11.33
CA GLU A 25 11.13 -1.41 -12.05
C GLU A 25 12.36 -0.59 -11.67
N THR A 26 12.18 0.68 -11.32
CA THR A 26 13.29 1.61 -11.06
C THR A 26 13.57 1.79 -9.57
N ARG A 27 14.84 2.02 -9.23
CA ARG A 27 15.28 2.26 -7.86
C ARG A 27 14.70 3.57 -7.31
N GLU A 28 14.50 4.56 -8.17
CA GLU A 28 13.94 5.87 -7.85
C GLU A 28 12.48 5.71 -7.40
N GLU A 29 11.67 4.96 -8.14
CA GLU A 29 10.27 4.69 -7.77
C GLU A 29 10.17 3.90 -6.46
N ILE A 30 11.04 2.90 -6.26
CA ILE A 30 11.09 2.13 -5.01
C ILE A 30 11.42 3.04 -3.82
N GLN A 31 12.41 3.93 -3.96
CA GLN A 31 12.76 4.90 -2.91
C GLN A 31 11.60 5.86 -2.63
N GLN A 32 10.94 6.36 -3.68
CA GLN A 32 9.79 7.24 -3.53
C GLN A 32 8.64 6.55 -2.79
N ARG A 33 8.34 5.29 -3.12
CA ARG A 33 7.36 4.47 -2.41
C ARG A 33 7.66 4.38 -0.92
N HIS A 34 8.92 4.09 -0.54
CA HIS A 34 9.29 4.04 0.86
C HIS A 34 9.07 5.39 1.55
N SER A 35 9.48 6.50 0.93
CA SER A 35 9.25 7.85 1.45
C SER A 35 7.75 8.14 1.66
N ASP A 36 6.92 7.78 0.68
CA ASP A 36 5.46 7.93 0.77
C ASP A 36 4.84 7.10 1.90
N LEU A 37 5.31 5.88 2.09
CA LEU A 37 4.85 4.98 3.16
C LEU A 37 5.25 5.50 4.56
N TYR A 38 6.46 6.01 4.73
CA TYR A 38 6.88 6.61 5.99
C TYR A 38 6.11 7.89 6.31
N ARG A 39 5.82 8.70 5.28
CA ARG A 39 4.94 9.87 5.44
C ARG A 39 3.51 9.45 5.82
N ALA A 40 2.98 8.41 5.19
CA ALA A 40 1.67 7.87 5.53
C ALA A 40 1.60 7.31 6.96
N LEU A 41 2.67 6.66 7.44
CA LEU A 41 2.81 6.23 8.82
C LEU A 41 2.77 7.42 9.79
N ALA A 42 3.51 8.48 9.50
CA ALA A 42 3.51 9.69 10.32
C ALA A 42 2.11 10.33 10.39
N LEU A 43 1.41 10.45 9.26
CA LEU A 43 0.04 10.97 9.20
C LEU A 43 -0.96 10.07 9.94
N GLY A 44 -0.78 8.75 9.85
CA GLY A 44 -1.61 7.79 10.56
C GLY A 44 -1.44 7.86 12.07
N ASN A 45 -0.21 8.07 12.54
CA ASN A 45 0.11 8.18 13.97
C ASN A 45 -0.26 9.54 14.57
N LEU A 46 -0.10 10.64 13.83
CA LEU A 46 -0.37 12.01 14.31
C LEU A 46 -1.84 12.38 14.22
N GLU A 47 -2.43 12.19 13.04
CA GLU A 47 -3.73 12.77 12.69
C GLU A 47 -4.83 11.70 12.54
N HIS A 48 -4.48 10.42 12.73
CA HIS A 48 -5.35 9.28 12.41
C HIS A 48 -5.95 9.36 11.01
N SER A 49 -5.22 10.01 10.10
CA SER A 49 -5.69 10.31 8.76
C SER A 49 -5.82 9.04 7.94
N LYS A 50 -6.87 8.96 7.12
CA LYS A 50 -6.97 7.94 6.09
C LYS A 50 -6.23 8.42 4.85
N ILE A 51 -5.49 7.51 4.24
CA ILE A 51 -4.76 7.73 3.00
C ILE A 51 -5.13 6.62 2.01
N ARG A 52 -4.90 6.86 0.73
CA ARG A 52 -5.10 5.88 -0.33
C ARG A 52 -3.79 5.17 -0.61
N ILE A 53 -3.84 3.84 -0.55
CA ILE A 53 -2.71 2.97 -0.90
C ILE A 53 -3.04 2.30 -2.22
N TYR A 54 -2.19 2.53 -3.22
CA TYR A 54 -2.32 1.98 -4.56
C TYR A 54 -1.39 0.77 -4.69
N PHE A 55 -1.94 -0.40 -4.98
CA PHE A 55 -1.19 -1.65 -5.01
C PHE A 55 -1.73 -2.61 -6.08
N GLU A 56 -1.09 -3.76 -6.27
CA GLU A 56 -1.55 -4.81 -7.18
C GLU A 56 -1.43 -6.17 -6.51
N ASP A 57 -2.47 -6.99 -6.59
CA ASP A 57 -2.40 -8.40 -6.25
C ASP A 57 -1.93 -9.21 -7.47
N ASN A 58 -2.28 -10.49 -7.56
CA ASN A 58 -1.99 -11.33 -8.73
C ASN A 58 -2.97 -11.15 -9.89
N GLN A 59 -4.04 -10.36 -9.75
CA GLN A 59 -5.14 -10.25 -10.71
C GLN A 59 -5.31 -8.84 -11.26
N SER A 60 -5.36 -7.82 -10.40
CA SER A 60 -5.65 -6.44 -10.80
C SER A 60 -5.07 -5.40 -9.85
N LYS A 61 -4.99 -4.16 -10.35
CA LYS A 61 -4.59 -2.98 -9.59
C LYS A 61 -5.73 -2.52 -8.69
N LYS A 62 -5.43 -2.33 -7.41
CA LYS A 62 -6.40 -2.02 -6.36
C LYS A 62 -5.99 -0.80 -5.55
N VAL A 63 -6.98 -0.09 -5.01
CA VAL A 63 -6.77 1.02 -4.09
C VAL A 63 -7.61 0.80 -2.84
N VAL A 64 -7.01 1.04 -1.67
CA VAL A 64 -7.71 1.00 -0.39
C VAL A 64 -7.52 2.33 0.32
N GLU A 65 -8.58 2.86 0.92
CA GLU A 65 -8.52 4.06 1.74
C GLU A 65 -8.55 3.67 3.23
N THR A 66 -7.40 3.82 3.91
CA THR A 66 -7.25 3.38 5.30
C THR A 66 -6.10 4.10 6.01
N THR A 67 -5.90 3.80 7.28
CA THR A 67 -4.80 4.36 8.08
C THR A 67 -3.65 3.36 8.16
N VAL A 68 -2.43 3.82 7.86
CA VAL A 68 -1.21 3.05 8.09
C VAL A 68 -0.90 3.03 9.58
N TRP A 69 -0.68 1.84 10.14
CA TRP A 69 -0.38 1.62 11.56
C TRP A 69 1.10 1.31 11.79
N ALA A 70 1.73 0.58 10.88
CA ALA A 70 3.16 0.33 10.93
C ALA A 70 3.70 0.06 9.52
N VAL A 71 4.99 0.31 9.33
CA VAL A 71 5.74 -0.05 8.12
C VAL A 71 6.93 -0.88 8.59
N THR A 72 7.03 -2.11 8.09
CA THR A 72 8.16 -3.02 8.33
C THR A 72 9.06 -3.06 7.10
N ASP A 73 10.13 -3.85 7.13
CA ASP A 73 11.03 -3.99 5.98
C ASP A 73 10.35 -4.58 4.74
N GLN A 74 9.29 -5.37 4.93
CA GLN A 74 8.63 -6.11 3.85
C GLN A 74 7.14 -5.79 3.67
N ARG A 75 6.47 -5.23 4.68
CA ARG A 75 5.01 -5.06 4.68
C ARG A 75 4.58 -3.75 5.30
N VAL A 76 3.46 -3.24 4.82
CA VAL A 76 2.69 -2.16 5.45
C VAL A 76 1.56 -2.79 6.24
N ILE A 77 1.47 -2.47 7.53
CA ILE A 77 0.40 -2.89 8.41
C ILE A 77 -0.60 -1.74 8.51
N LEU A 78 -1.86 -2.09 8.28
CA LEU A 78 -2.99 -1.18 8.24
C LEU A 78 -3.80 -1.33 9.53
N LYS A 79 -4.66 -0.34 9.80
CA LYS A 79 -5.62 -0.43 10.90
C LYS A 79 -6.41 -1.74 10.85
N GLN A 80 -6.66 -2.33 12.03
CA GLN A 80 -7.28 -3.66 12.20
C GLN A 80 -6.43 -4.86 11.73
N GLY A 81 -5.11 -4.69 11.59
CA GLY A 81 -4.16 -5.80 11.44
C GLY A 81 -3.98 -6.34 10.01
N HIS A 82 -4.67 -5.76 9.03
CA HIS A 82 -4.47 -6.08 7.61
C HIS A 82 -3.05 -5.69 7.16
N SER A 83 -2.46 -6.42 6.22
CA SER A 83 -1.13 -6.06 5.70
C SER A 83 -1.00 -6.25 4.20
N ILE A 84 -0.22 -5.38 3.57
CA ILE A 84 0.11 -5.44 2.13
C ILE A 84 1.64 -5.51 2.00
N PRO A 85 2.19 -6.42 1.17
CA PRO A 85 3.62 -6.43 0.86
C PRO A 85 4.07 -5.14 0.18
N ILE A 86 5.20 -4.57 0.61
CA ILE A 86 5.72 -3.29 0.10
C ILE A 86 6.04 -3.38 -1.39
N ASN A 87 6.62 -4.50 -1.83
CA ASN A 87 6.93 -4.78 -3.24
C ASN A 87 5.69 -4.78 -4.15
N ARG A 88 4.48 -4.84 -3.59
CA ARG A 88 3.22 -4.80 -4.35
C ARG A 88 2.55 -3.44 -4.34
N ILE A 89 3.11 -2.46 -3.64
CA ILE A 89 2.59 -1.09 -3.57
C ILE A 89 3.26 -0.24 -4.65
N TYR A 90 2.48 0.59 -5.33
CA TYR A 90 2.98 1.63 -6.24
C TYR A 90 3.29 2.92 -5.49
N LYS A 91 2.33 3.39 -4.68
CA LYS A 91 2.42 4.65 -3.93
C LYS A 91 1.33 4.77 -2.86
N SER A 92 1.49 5.74 -1.96
CA SER A 92 0.45 6.17 -1.02
C SER A 92 0.24 7.68 -1.05
N ALA A 93 -1.02 8.13 -1.04
CA ALA A 93 -1.40 9.54 -1.15
C ALA A 93 -2.62 9.89 -0.30
#